data_AF-A0A4Y2HFT6-F1
#
_entry.id   AF-A0A4Y2HFT6-F1
#
_cell.length_a   1.000
_cell.length_b   1.000
_cell.length_c   1.000
_cell.angle_alpha   90.00
_cell.angle_beta   90.00
_cell.angle_gamma   90.00
#
_symmetry.space_group_name_H-M   'P 1'
#
loop_
_entity.id
_entity.type
_entity.pdbx_description
1 polymer ?
#
loop_
_entity_poly.entity_id
_entity_poly.type
_entity_poly.pdbx_seq_one_letter_code
_entity_poly.pdbx_strand_id
1 'polypeptide(L)' 'MTNEAKNAFEKCKHDLAEATVLYHPSVNATLAIVVDVSNNAVGAALQQQVTTGWQPLAFHSKSLSPAQRRYSAYDR' A
#
# COMPACT_ATOMS: atom_id res chain seq x y z
N MET A 1 -16.06 -6.69 -20.69
CA MET A 1 -15.92 -6.80 -19.23
C MET A 1 -17.24 -7.32 -18.68
N THR A 2 -17.27 -8.53 -18.13
CA THR A 2 -18.52 -9.19 -17.68
C THR A 2 -19.02 -8.60 -16.37
N ASN A 3 -20.27 -8.88 -15.99
CA ASN A 3 -20.84 -8.39 -14.74
C ASN A 3 -20.15 -9.03 -13.53
N GLU A 4 -19.73 -10.28 -13.66
CA GLU A 4 -18.97 -11.02 -12.64
C GLU A 4 -17.62 -10.34 -12.37
N ALA A 5 -16.90 -9.93 -13.43
CA ALA A 5 -15.62 -9.23 -13.29
C ALA A 5 -15.77 -7.86 -12.60
N LYS A 6 -16.86 -7.14 -12.88
CA LYS A 6 -17.17 -5.87 -12.21
C LYS A 6 -17.48 -6.07 -10.73
N ASN A 7 -18.31 -7.06 -10.40
CA ASN A 7 -18.67 -7.37 -9.02
C ASN A 7 -17.45 -7.82 -8.19
N ALA A 8 -16.59 -8.67 -8.77
CA ALA A 8 -15.35 -9.07 -8.11
C ALA A 8 -14.41 -7.88 -7.87
N PHE A 9 -14.29 -6.97 -8.83
CA PHE A 9 -13.46 -5.76 -8.67
C PHE A 9 -14.00 -4.84 -7.57
N GLU A 10 -15.31 -4.57 -7.55
CA GLU A 10 -15.92 -3.76 -6.50
C GLU A 10 -15.81 -4.42 -5.12
N LYS A 11 -15.94 -5.75 -5.05
CA LYS A 11 -15.69 -6.50 -3.81
C LYS A 11 -14.26 -6.32 -3.33
N CYS A 12 -13.26 -6.47 -4.20
CA CYS A 12 -11.85 -6.25 -3.83
C CYS A 12 -11.60 -4.83 -3.30
N LYS A 13 -12.22 -3.81 -3.91
CA LYS A 13 -12.13 -2.43 -3.40
C LYS A 13 -12.73 -2.29 -2.01
N HIS A 14 -13.88 -2.91 -1.77
CA HIS A 14 -14.55 -2.88 -0.48
C HIS A 14 -13.72 -3.60 0.59
N ASP A 15 -13.28 -4.83 0.32
CA ASP A 15 -12.45 -5.62 1.24
C ASP A 15 -11.15 -4.87 1.58
N LEU A 16 -10.52 -4.21 0.61
CA LEU A 16 -9.33 -3.40 0.83
C LEU A 16 -9.62 -2.18 1.70
N ALA A 17 -10.74 -1.50 1.49
CA ALA A 17 -11.15 -0.36 2.31
C ALA A 17 -11.48 -0.78 3.75
N GLU A 18 -12.10 -1.95 3.96
CA GLU A 18 -12.41 -2.50 5.28
C GLU A 18 -11.13 -2.93 6.03
N ALA A 19 -10.20 -3.58 5.33
CA ALA A 19 -8.93 -4.02 5.92
C ALA A 19 -7.98 -2.87 6.29
N THR A 20 -8.17 -1.68 5.72
CA THR A 20 -7.30 -0.51 5.90
C THR A 20 -7.72 0.36 7.09
N VAL A 21 -7.99 -0.26 8.24
CA VAL A 21 -8.13 0.48 9.50
C VAL A 21 -6.77 1.05 9.88
N LEU A 22 -6.63 2.38 9.81
CA LEU A 22 -5.45 3.08 10.29
C LEU A 22 -5.48 3.16 11.81
N TYR A 23 -4.33 2.87 12.43
CA TYR A 23 -4.18 2.95 13.88
C TYR A 23 -3.62 4.32 14.30
N HIS A 24 -3.85 4.69 15.55
CA HIS A 24 -3.18 5.85 16.14
C HIS A 24 -1.70 5.55 16.39
N PRO A 25 -0.78 6.49 16.11
CA PRO A 25 0.63 6.31 16.41
C PRO A 25 0.89 6.05 17.90
N SER A 26 1.66 5.02 18.20
CA SER A 26 2.19 4.77 19.55
C SER A 26 3.55 5.43 19.70
N VAL A 27 3.74 6.15 20.81
CA VAL A 27 4.92 7.01 21.05
C VAL A 27 6.25 6.24 21.00
N ASN A 28 6.24 4.94 21.36
CA ASN A 28 7.45 4.12 21.48
C ASN A 28 7.48 2.93 20.51
N ALA A 29 6.57 2.86 19.54
CA ALA A 29 6.56 1.76 18.59
C ALA A 29 7.60 1.96 17.48
N THR A 30 8.28 0.88 17.10
CA THR A 30 9.18 0.88 15.94
C THR A 30 8.37 1.14 14.68
N LEU A 31 8.81 2.11 13.87
CA LEU A 31 8.17 2.41 12.59
C LEU A 31 8.89 1.69 11.45
N ALA A 32 8.13 1.25 10.46
CA ALA A 32 8.64 0.72 9.20
C ALA A 32 7.87 1.32 8.03
N ILE A 33 8.56 1.52 6.91
CA ILE A 33 7.93 1.83 5.63
C ILE A 33 8.11 0.60 4.75
N VAL A 34 7.00 0.01 4.32
CA VAL A 34 6.99 -1.08 3.34
C VAL A 34 6.62 -0.48 2.00
N VAL A 35 7.42 -0.75 0.97
CA VAL A 35 7.23 -0.18 -0.38
C VAL A 35 7.11 -1.33 -1.37
N ASP A 36 6.14 -1.21 -2.28
CA ASP A 36 6.02 -2.06 -3.46
C ASP A 36 5.97 -1.18 -4.72
N VAL A 37 6.69 -1.58 -5.76
CA VAL A 37 6.84 -0.80 -6.99
C VAL A 37 6.56 -1.69 -8.19
N SER A 38 5.63 -1.23 -9.01
CA SER A 38 5.41 -1.75 -10.36
C SER A 38 6.11 -0.87 -11.40
N ASN A 39 6.13 -1.32 -12.66
CA ASN A 39 6.59 -0.51 -13.79
C ASN A 39 5.80 0.80 -13.98
N ASN A 40 4.65 0.98 -13.32
CA ASN A 40 3.73 2.08 -13.55
C ASN A 40 3.54 2.99 -12.32
N ALA A 41 3.65 2.43 -11.12
CA ALA A 41 3.31 3.12 -9.88
C ALA A 41 4.10 2.53 -8.70
N VAL A 42 4.30 3.38 -7.68
CA VAL A 42 4.80 2.99 -6.36
C VAL A 42 3.66 3.06 -5.35
N GLY A 43 3.58 2.06 -4.49
CA GLY A 43 2.77 2.03 -3.29
C GLY A 43 3.66 1.91 -2.05
N ALA A 44 3.26 2.55 -0.95
CA ALA A 44 3.93 2.43 0.32
C ALA A 44 2.93 2.39 1.47
N ALA A 45 3.27 1.65 2.52
CA ALA A 45 2.57 1.62 3.79
C ALA A 45 3.51 2.03 4.91
N LEU A 46 3.14 3.06 5.67
CA LEU A 46 3.75 3.35 6.96
C LEU A 46 3.10 2.44 8.00
N GLN A 47 3.91 1.70 8.75
CA GLN A 47 3.45 0.73 9.74
C GLN A 47 4.21 0.93 11.06
N GLN A 48 3.57 0.54 12.16
CA GLN A 48 4.18 0.48 13.48
C GLN A 48 4.17 -0.95 14.01
N GLN A 49 5.24 -1.37 14.68
CA GLN A 49 5.30 -2.65 15.39
C GLN A 49 4.82 -2.46 16.82
N VAL A 50 3.68 -3.08 17.14
CA VAL A 50 3.15 -3.16 18.51
C VAL A 50 3.17 -4.61 18.99
N THR A 51 2.83 -4.85 20.26
CA THR A 51 2.83 -6.19 20.87
C THR A 51 1.99 -7.21 20.08
N THR A 52 0.92 -6.77 19.44
CA THR A 52 0.00 -7.62 18.65
C THR A 52 0.43 -7.79 17.19
N GLY A 53 1.53 -7.18 16.75
CA GLY A 53 2.05 -7.26 15.39
C GLY A 53 2.19 -5.91 14.68
N TRP A 54 2.29 -5.97 13.35
CA TRP A 54 2.38 -4.77 12.50
C TRP A 54 1.01 -4.14 12.29
N GLN A 55 0.91 -2.84 12.55
CA GLN A 55 -0.30 -2.05 12.37
C GLN A 55 -0.07 -0.93 11.35
N PRO A 56 -0.91 -0.78 10.33
CA PRO A 56 -0.79 0.32 9.37
C PRO A 56 -1.18 1.66 10.01
N LEU A 57 -0.40 2.70 9.70
CA LEU A 57 -0.61 4.09 10.11
C LEU A 57 -1.04 4.98 8.96
N ALA A 58 -0.50 4.73 7.76
CA ALA A 58 -0.87 5.47 6.55
C ALA A 58 -0.49 4.66 5.30
N PHE A 59 -1.20 4.94 4.20
CA PHE A 59 -0.86 4.45 2.87
C PHE A 59 -0.55 5.61 1.93
N HIS A 60 0.41 5.41 1.05
CA HIS A 60 0.75 6.35 -0.02
C HIS A 60 0.82 5.61 -1.35
N SER A 61 0.31 6.21 -2.41
CA SER A 61 0.48 5.69 -3.76
C SER A 61 0.74 6.82 -4.74
N LYS A 62 1.60 6.56 -5.72
CA LYS A 62 1.98 7.53 -6.73
C LYS A 62 2.23 6.85 -8.06
N SER A 63 1.59 7.36 -9.11
CA SER A 63 1.91 6.98 -10.48
C SER A 63 3.26 7.54 -10.90
N LEU A 64 4.07 6.72 -11.57
CA LEU A 64 5.38 7.11 -12.08
C LEU A 64 5.22 7.91 -13.39
N SER A 65 5.95 9.02 -13.48
CA SER A 65 6.07 9.78 -14.73
C SER A 65 6.72 8.92 -15.83
N PRO A 66 6.54 9.25 -17.13
CA PRO A 66 7.17 8.52 -18.23
C PRO A 66 8.70 8.40 -18.08
N ALA A 67 9.35 9.40 -17.48
CA ALA A 67 10.79 9.34 -17.19
C ALA A 67 11.10 8.35 -16.07
N GLN A 68 10.35 8.37 -14.96
CA GLN A 68 10.56 7.49 -13.81
C GLN A 68 10.32 6.02 -14.12
N ARG A 69 9.40 5.69 -15.03
CA ARG A 69 9.16 4.31 -15.48
C ARG A 69 10.35 3.66 -16.20
N ARG A 70 11.34 4.45 -16.63
CA ARG A 70 12.56 3.96 -17.27
C ARG A 70 13.68 3.68 -16.26
N TYR A 71 13.48 4.02 -15.00
CA TYR A 71 14.42 3.69 -13.93
C TYR A 71 14.22 2.23 -13.54
N SER A 72 15.30 1.54 -13.21
CA SER A 72 15.22 0.20 -12.63
C SER A 72 14.50 0.28 -11.29
N ALA A 73 13.59 -0.67 -11.02
CA ALA A 73 12.98 -0.81 -9.70
C ALA A 73 13.98 -1.29 -8.62
N TYR A 74 15.14 -1.80 -9.06
CA TYR A 74 16.26 -2.21 -8.21
C TYR A 74 17.42 -1.24 -8.36
N ASP A 75 18.02 -0.85 -7.23
CA ASP A 75 19.38 -0.29 -7.23
C ASP A 75 20.37 -1.40 -7.63
N ARG A 76 21.48 -1.02 -8.27
CA ARG A 76 22.51 -1.94 -8.78
C ARG A 76 23.77 -1.88 -7.93
#